data_AF-A0A371P5Q1-F1
#
_entry.id   AF-A0A371P5Q1-F1
#
_cell.length_a   1.000
_cell.length_b   1.000
_cell.length_c   1.000
_cell.angle_alpha   90.00
_cell.angle_beta   90.00
_cell.angle_gamma   90.00
#
_symmetry.space_group_name_H-M   'P 1'
#
loop_
_entity.id
_entity.type
_entity.pdbx_description
1 polymer ?
#
loop_
_entity_poly.entity_id
_entity_poly.type
_entity_poly.pdbx_seq_one_letter_code
_entity_poly.pdbx_strand_id
1 'polypeptide(L)'
;MAGTDHMSVMRYERIKNSIALDFKEYIEEGLNVAQVSARTLEEDWQRVNDSLFTTTLYFVAIAIESLKYNEIADFIYIKLDGYLDHTEFEETTDKDDIDLLLQDIRICKGLIAAKEYKVRETIYSAKARIEYILGLKIDE
;
A
#
# COMPACT_ATOMS: atom_id res chain seq x y z
N MET A 1 13.88 5.94 37.58
CA MET A 1 13.17 6.74 36.57
C MET A 1 12.85 5.80 35.43
N ALA A 2 11.60 5.34 35.37
CA ALA A 2 11.16 4.39 34.35
C ALA A 2 11.06 5.11 33.01
N GLY A 3 11.82 4.65 32.02
CA GLY A 3 11.62 5.03 30.63
C GLY A 3 10.20 4.62 30.23
N THR A 4 9.37 5.61 29.92
CA THR A 4 8.09 5.35 29.29
C THR A 4 8.39 5.24 27.80
N ASP A 5 8.56 4.01 27.38
CA ASP A 5 8.64 3.56 25.99
C ASP A 5 7.61 4.33 25.17
N HIS A 6 8.06 5.02 24.13
CA HIS A 6 7.23 5.87 23.28
C HIS A 6 6.37 4.95 22.41
N MET A 7 5.33 4.34 22.97
CA MET A 7 4.30 3.59 22.24
C MET A 7 3.36 4.53 21.44
N SER A 8 3.94 5.48 20.70
CA SER A 8 3.35 5.83 19.42
C SER A 8 3.76 4.70 18.49
N VAL A 9 2.92 3.68 18.35
CA VAL A 9 3.10 2.76 17.22
C VAL A 9 2.84 3.63 15.98
N MET A 10 3.93 4.01 15.34
CA MET A 10 4.04 4.85 14.16
C MET A 10 2.95 4.50 13.15
N ARG A 11 2.28 5.51 12.57
CA ARG A 11 1.13 5.31 11.68
C ARG A 11 1.53 4.40 10.51
N TYR A 12 2.75 4.57 10.03
CA TYR A 12 3.40 3.74 9.04
C TYR A 12 3.39 2.26 9.43
N GLU A 13 3.94 1.93 10.60
CA GLU A 13 4.09 0.55 11.07
C GLU A 13 2.73 -0.12 11.24
N ARG A 14 1.72 0.60 11.74
CA ARG A 14 0.36 0.03 11.86
C ARG A 14 -0.20 -0.39 10.52
N ILE A 15 -0.14 0.49 9.52
CA ILE A 15 -0.69 0.24 8.19
C ILE A 15 0.10 -0.87 7.51
N LYS A 16 1.44 -0.79 7.50
CA LYS A 16 2.30 -1.78 6.87
C LYS A 16 2.11 -3.18 7.44
N ASN A 17 2.06 -3.30 8.77
CA ASN A 17 1.84 -4.60 9.43
C ASN A 17 0.43 -5.13 9.17
N SER A 18 -0.59 -4.27 9.08
CA SER A 18 -1.94 -4.67 8.69
C SER A 18 -1.98 -5.26 7.28
N ILE A 19 -1.38 -4.57 6.30
CA ILE A 19 -1.33 -5.04 4.91
C ILE A 19 -0.57 -6.37 4.79
N ALA A 20 0.56 -6.50 5.48
CA ALA A 20 1.32 -7.76 5.50
C ALA A 20 0.52 -8.92 6.11
N LEU A 21 -0.29 -8.65 7.13
CA LEU A 21 -1.18 -9.64 7.73
C LEU A 21 -2.30 -10.04 6.76
N ASP A 22 -2.97 -9.08 6.13
CA ASP A 22 -4.01 -9.33 5.11
C ASP A 22 -3.48 -10.21 3.98
N PHE A 23 -2.27 -9.89 3.48
CA PHE A 23 -1.63 -10.68 2.42
C PHE A 23 -1.38 -12.10 2.85
N LYS A 24 -0.88 -12.30 4.06
CA LYS A 24 -0.65 -13.64 4.59
C LYS A 24 -1.97 -14.40 4.73
N GLU A 25 -2.95 -13.84 5.42
CA GLU A 25 -4.21 -14.52 5.75
C GLU A 25 -5.02 -14.82 4.48
N TYR A 26 -5.24 -13.83 3.62
CA TYR A 26 -6.07 -14.02 2.44
C TYR A 26 -5.43 -14.94 1.39
N ILE A 27 -4.10 -14.95 1.25
CA ILE A 27 -3.43 -15.93 0.39
C ILE A 27 -3.53 -17.34 0.99
N GLU A 28 -3.41 -17.49 2.31
CA GLU A 28 -3.66 -18.78 3.00
C GLU A 28 -5.12 -19.26 2.80
N GLU A 29 -6.08 -18.34 2.69
CA GLU A 29 -7.48 -18.62 2.32
C GLU A 29 -7.70 -18.94 0.83
N GLY A 30 -6.66 -18.85 0.00
CA GLY A 30 -6.69 -19.19 -1.42
C GLY A 30 -7.01 -18.03 -2.38
N LEU A 31 -6.99 -16.78 -1.90
CA LEU A 31 -7.08 -15.61 -2.78
C LEU A 31 -5.75 -15.42 -3.51
N ASN A 32 -5.82 -14.92 -4.76
CA ASN A 32 -4.63 -14.49 -5.48
C ASN A 32 -4.26 -13.04 -5.13
N VAL A 33 -3.02 -12.65 -5.45
CA VAL A 33 -2.47 -11.31 -5.19
C VAL A 33 -3.39 -10.16 -5.61
N ALA A 34 -4.07 -10.27 -6.77
CA ALA A 34 -4.96 -9.21 -7.23
C ALA A 34 -6.25 -9.12 -6.40
N GLN A 35 -6.79 -10.26 -5.96
CA GLN A 35 -7.96 -10.29 -5.07
C GLN A 35 -7.62 -9.72 -3.69
N VAL A 36 -6.48 -10.10 -3.12
CA VAL A 36 -6.00 -9.57 -1.84
C VAL A 36 -5.78 -8.06 -1.94
N SER A 37 -5.04 -7.61 -2.96
CA SER A 37 -4.78 -6.17 -3.18
C SER A 37 -6.08 -5.36 -3.27
N ALA A 38 -7.07 -5.87 -3.99
CA ALA A 38 -8.36 -5.20 -4.12
C ALA A 38 -9.13 -5.19 -2.80
N ARG A 39 -9.13 -6.32 -2.08
CA ARG A 39 -9.83 -6.46 -0.80
C ARG A 39 -9.24 -5.56 0.29
N THR A 40 -7.91 -5.48 0.40
CA THR A 40 -7.24 -4.56 1.33
C THR A 40 -7.62 -3.10 1.04
N LEU A 41 -7.61 -2.66 -0.23
CA LEU A 41 -8.03 -1.31 -0.60
C LEU A 41 -9.53 -1.07 -0.33
N GLU A 42 -10.37 -2.09 -0.51
CA GLU A 42 -11.81 -2.03 -0.26
C GLU A 42 -12.15 -1.93 1.22
N GLU A 43 -11.51 -2.73 2.07
CA GLU A 43 -11.79 -2.79 3.50
C GLU A 43 -11.28 -1.52 4.22
N ASP A 44 -10.14 -0.98 3.77
CA ASP A 44 -9.51 0.21 4.35
C ASP A 44 -9.77 1.51 3.57
N TRP A 45 -10.75 1.55 2.66
CA TRP A 45 -10.93 2.67 1.71
C TRP A 45 -10.90 4.07 2.35
N GLN A 46 -11.47 4.23 3.56
CA GLN A 46 -11.45 5.51 4.28
C GLN A 46 -10.03 5.92 4.67
N ARG A 47 -9.21 4.97 5.14
CA ARG A 47 -7.82 5.22 5.53
C ARG A 47 -6.94 5.43 4.32
N VAL A 48 -7.17 4.67 3.25
CA VAL A 48 -6.46 4.80 1.97
C VAL A 48 -6.55 6.25 1.49
N ASN A 49 -7.75 6.86 1.54
CA ASN A 49 -8.02 8.19 1.03
C ASN A 49 -7.84 9.34 2.04
N ASP A 50 -7.28 9.07 3.23
CA ASP A 50 -7.13 10.10 4.28
C ASP A 50 -6.10 11.19 3.93
N SER A 51 -5.01 10.81 3.28
CA SER A 51 -3.88 11.70 2.97
C SER A 51 -3.05 11.14 1.81
N LEU A 52 -2.24 11.99 1.19
CA LEU A 52 -1.26 11.55 0.18
C LEU A 52 -0.28 10.54 0.78
N PHE A 53 0.13 10.76 2.02
CA PHE A 53 0.98 9.84 2.77
C PHE A 53 0.36 8.44 2.85
N THR A 54 -0.88 8.31 3.30
CA THR A 54 -1.52 7.00 3.42
C THR A 54 -1.78 6.35 2.09
N THR A 55 -2.28 7.08 1.10
CA THR A 55 -2.50 6.50 -0.23
C THR A 55 -1.19 5.94 -0.79
N THR A 56 -0.10 6.70 -0.69
CA THR A 56 1.23 6.27 -1.12
C THR A 56 1.69 5.03 -0.36
N LEU A 57 1.55 5.02 0.98
CA LEU A 57 1.92 3.87 1.81
C LEU A 57 1.15 2.61 1.43
N TYR A 58 -0.17 2.67 1.23
CA TYR A 58 -0.96 1.52 0.81
C TYR A 58 -0.47 0.96 -0.52
N PHE A 59 -0.28 1.80 -1.54
CA PHE A 59 0.17 1.33 -2.86
C PHE A 59 1.58 0.74 -2.83
N VAL A 60 2.51 1.37 -2.12
CA VAL A 60 3.90 0.89 -2.00
C VAL A 60 3.95 -0.42 -1.20
N ALA A 61 3.28 -0.49 -0.06
CA ALA A 61 3.24 -1.69 0.77
C ALA A 61 2.57 -2.86 0.05
N ILE A 62 1.42 -2.64 -0.59
CA ILE A 62 0.74 -3.67 -1.41
C ILE A 62 1.66 -4.15 -2.53
N ALA A 63 2.38 -3.24 -3.21
CA ALA A 63 3.32 -3.64 -4.25
C ALA A 63 4.47 -4.50 -3.69
N ILE A 64 5.08 -4.10 -2.57
CA ILE A 64 6.16 -4.88 -1.93
C ILE A 64 5.67 -6.27 -1.52
N GLU A 65 4.50 -6.37 -0.85
CA GLU A 65 3.93 -7.66 -0.45
C GLU A 65 3.60 -8.53 -1.67
N SER A 66 2.99 -7.95 -2.71
CA SER A 66 2.69 -8.63 -3.97
C SER A 66 3.95 -9.26 -4.59
N LEU A 67 5.04 -8.50 -4.64
CA LEU A 67 6.29 -8.91 -5.26
C LEU A 67 6.96 -10.09 -4.56
N LYS A 68 6.69 -10.33 -3.26
CA LYS A 68 7.14 -11.55 -2.55
C LYS A 68 6.55 -12.83 -3.15
N TYR A 69 5.41 -12.73 -3.84
CA TYR A 69 4.74 -13.82 -4.54
C TYR A 69 5.04 -13.84 -6.05
N ASN A 70 6.01 -13.03 -6.51
CA ASN A 70 6.39 -12.87 -7.92
C ASN A 70 5.22 -12.44 -8.84
N GLU A 71 4.22 -11.77 -8.28
CA GLU A 71 3.08 -11.23 -9.01
C GLU A 71 2.77 -9.80 -8.56
N ILE A 72 2.10 -9.03 -9.41
CA ILE A 72 1.53 -7.73 -9.04
C ILE A 72 0.23 -7.53 -9.81
N ALA A 73 -0.79 -6.97 -9.17
CA ALA A 73 -2.03 -6.65 -9.85
C ALA A 73 -1.82 -5.49 -10.84
N ASP A 74 -2.43 -5.58 -12.03
CA ASP A 74 -2.31 -4.54 -13.05
C ASP A 74 -2.76 -3.15 -12.58
N PHE A 75 -3.83 -3.06 -11.79
CA PHE A 75 -4.32 -1.78 -11.26
C PHE A 75 -3.37 -1.16 -10.21
N ILE A 76 -2.62 -1.98 -9.48
CA ILE A 76 -1.53 -1.48 -8.61
C ILE A 76 -0.39 -1.01 -9.50
N TYR A 77 0.07 -1.85 -10.41
CA TYR A 77 1.21 -1.58 -11.28
C TYR A 77 1.04 -0.28 -12.09
N ILE A 78 -0.12 -0.06 -12.71
CA ILE A 78 -0.40 1.12 -13.54
C ILE A 78 -0.34 2.43 -12.74
N LYS A 79 -0.73 2.40 -11.45
CA LYS A 79 -0.76 3.59 -10.59
C LYS A 79 0.53 3.78 -9.79
N LEU A 80 1.33 2.73 -9.64
CA LEU A 80 2.48 2.70 -8.76
C LEU A 80 3.50 3.78 -9.09
N ASP A 81 3.78 4.03 -10.38
CA ASP A 81 4.72 5.07 -10.81
C ASP A 81 4.36 6.45 -10.25
N GLY A 82 3.06 6.79 -10.21
CA GLY A 82 2.61 8.07 -9.65
C GLY A 82 2.94 8.23 -8.17
N TYR A 83 2.91 7.13 -7.42
CA TYR A 83 3.21 7.13 -5.98
C TYR A 83 4.69 7.02 -5.67
N LEU A 84 5.45 6.32 -6.52
CA LEU A 84 6.90 6.13 -6.34
C LEU A 84 7.70 7.43 -6.52
N ASP A 85 7.15 8.43 -7.18
CA ASP A 85 7.81 9.72 -7.40
C ASP A 85 7.54 10.76 -6.31
N HIS A 86 6.72 10.45 -5.31
CA HIS A 86 6.54 11.32 -4.16
C HIS A 86 7.77 11.33 -3.26
N THR A 87 8.26 12.54 -2.97
CA THR A 87 9.38 12.81 -2.05
C THR A 87 8.99 13.70 -0.88
N GLU A 88 7.78 14.25 -0.90
CA GLU A 88 7.27 15.21 0.07
C GLU A 88 5.84 14.82 0.44
N PHE A 89 5.50 15.00 1.72
CA PHE A 89 4.21 14.66 2.30
C PHE A 89 3.75 15.82 3.21
N GLU A 90 2.52 15.76 3.69
CA GLU A 90 1.90 16.79 4.53
C GLU A 90 2.75 17.08 5.78
N GLU A 91 2.94 18.36 6.13
CA GLU A 91 3.75 18.80 7.29
C GLU A 91 3.24 18.25 8.63
N THR A 92 1.97 17.83 8.68
CA THR A 92 1.33 17.22 9.84
C THR A 92 1.69 15.74 10.03
N THR A 93 2.29 15.10 9.03
CA THR A 93 2.76 13.72 9.11
C THR A 93 4.07 13.63 9.88
N ASP A 94 4.19 12.62 10.74
CA ASP A 94 5.41 12.39 11.52
C ASP A 94 6.63 12.14 10.60
N LYS A 95 7.77 12.71 10.96
CA LYS A 95 8.97 12.63 10.12
C LYS A 95 9.52 11.20 10.05
N ASP A 96 9.47 10.45 11.13
CA ASP A 96 9.98 9.08 11.15
C ASP A 96 9.08 8.17 10.30
N ASP A 97 7.76 8.41 10.28
CA ASP A 97 6.80 7.78 9.36
C ASP A 97 7.17 8.07 7.89
N ILE A 98 7.50 9.32 7.56
CA ILE A 98 7.93 9.73 6.21
C ILE A 98 9.24 9.05 5.81
N ASP A 99 10.25 9.06 6.68
CA ASP A 99 11.57 8.49 6.38
C ASP A 99 11.48 6.99 6.09
N LEU A 100 10.62 6.26 6.82
CA LEU A 100 10.35 4.85 6.56
C LEU A 100 9.62 4.62 5.23
N LEU A 101 8.61 5.43 4.89
CA LEU A 101 7.93 5.33 3.59
C LEU A 101 8.88 5.61 2.43
N LEU A 102 9.75 6.62 2.54
CA LEU A 102 10.76 6.91 1.53
C LEU A 102 11.76 5.76 1.36
N GLN A 103 12.09 5.05 2.43
CA GLN A 103 12.91 3.83 2.35
C GLN A 103 12.17 2.72 1.57
N ASP A 104 10.91 2.47 1.87
CA ASP A 104 10.09 1.47 1.17
C ASP A 104 9.89 1.83 -0.31
N ILE A 105 9.71 3.12 -0.65
CA ILE A 105 9.67 3.57 -2.05
C ILE A 105 10.96 3.19 -2.79
N ARG A 106 12.13 3.39 -2.17
CA ARG A 106 13.42 3.01 -2.78
C ARG A 106 13.53 1.50 -2.97
N ILE A 107 13.09 0.72 -1.99
CA ILE A 107 13.05 -0.75 -2.07
C ILE A 107 12.12 -1.17 -3.22
N CYS A 108 10.90 -0.63 -3.27
CA CYS A 108 9.91 -0.93 -4.28
C CYS A 108 10.42 -0.60 -5.69
N LYS A 109 11.04 0.58 -5.89
CA LYS A 109 11.71 0.94 -7.15
C LYS A 109 12.74 -0.11 -7.58
N GLY A 110 13.55 -0.61 -6.65
CA GLY A 110 14.52 -1.67 -6.91
C GLY A 110 13.88 -2.99 -7.36
N LEU A 111 12.82 -3.42 -6.66
CA LEU A 111 12.09 -4.65 -6.99
C LEU A 111 11.38 -4.57 -8.35
N ILE A 112 10.75 -3.43 -8.64
CA ILE A 112 10.10 -3.17 -9.93
C ILE A 112 11.11 -3.15 -11.08
N ALA A 113 12.27 -2.53 -10.87
CA ALA A 113 13.33 -2.47 -11.88
C ALA A 113 13.92 -3.85 -12.24
N ALA A 114 13.91 -4.81 -11.30
CA ALA A 114 14.36 -6.17 -11.55
C ALA A 114 13.45 -6.91 -12.56
N LYS A 115 12.16 -6.54 -12.68
CA LYS A 115 11.16 -7.16 -13.57
C LYS A 115 11.00 -8.68 -13.41
N GLU A 116 11.33 -9.21 -12.23
CA GLU A 116 11.23 -10.65 -11.91
C GLU A 116 9.83 -11.02 -11.39
N TYR A 117 8.77 -10.49 -12.02
CA TYR A 117 7.39 -10.71 -11.59
C TYR A 117 6.41 -10.69 -12.77
N LYS A 118 5.21 -11.23 -12.54
CA LYS A 118 4.12 -11.20 -13.53
C LYS A 118 3.12 -10.12 -13.16
N VAL A 119 2.70 -9.34 -14.16
CA VAL A 119 1.53 -8.48 -14.02
C VAL A 119 0.28 -9.33 -14.23
N ARG A 120 -0.54 -9.45 -13.20
CA ARG A 120 -1.81 -10.19 -13.24
C ARG A 120 -2.91 -9.25 -13.71
N GLU A 121 -3.42 -9.52 -14.90
CA GLU A 121 -4.51 -8.76 -15.48
C GLU A 121 -5.83 -9.03 -14.74
N THR A 122 -6.56 -7.96 -14.45
CA THR A 122 -7.88 -8.03 -13.81
C THR A 122 -8.99 -7.64 -14.77
N ILE A 123 -10.21 -8.11 -14.49
CA ILE A 123 -11.39 -7.75 -15.27
C ILE A 123 -11.74 -6.27 -15.10
N TYR A 124 -12.41 -5.70 -16.10
CA TYR A 124 -12.80 -4.29 -16.11
C TYR A 124 -13.57 -3.86 -14.84
N SER A 125 -14.50 -4.69 -14.35
CA SER A 125 -15.28 -4.35 -13.16
C SER A 125 -14.43 -4.22 -11.89
N ALA A 126 -13.37 -5.01 -11.76
CA ALA A 126 -12.44 -4.89 -10.64
C ALA A 126 -11.68 -3.57 -10.70
N LYS A 127 -11.16 -3.19 -11.87
CA LYS A 127 -10.49 -1.89 -12.07
C LYS A 127 -11.42 -0.72 -11.77
N ALA A 128 -12.63 -0.75 -12.32
CA ALA A 128 -13.63 0.30 -12.11
C ALA A 128 -14.02 0.44 -10.63
N ARG A 129 -14.07 -0.67 -9.89
CA ARG A 129 -14.32 -0.67 -8.44
C ARG A 129 -13.20 0.02 -7.68
N ILE A 130 -11.94 -0.25 -8.02
CA ILE A 130 -10.78 0.41 -7.41
C ILE A 130 -10.75 1.90 -7.74
N GLU A 131 -10.99 2.29 -8.99
CA GLU A 131 -11.09 3.72 -9.37
C GLU A 131 -12.20 4.44 -8.59
N TYR A 132 -13.35 3.78 -8.43
CA TYR A 132 -14.45 4.33 -7.62
C TYR A 132 -14.01 4.55 -6.16
N ILE A 133 -13.35 3.56 -5.56
CA ILE A 133 -12.86 3.63 -4.17
C ILE A 133 -11.87 4.79 -3.99
N LEU A 134 -10.91 4.92 -4.89
CA LEU A 134 -9.92 6.01 -4.83
C LEU A 134 -10.54 7.39 -5.09
N GLY A 135 -11.70 7.43 -5.73
CA GLY A 135 -12.48 8.66 -5.96
C GLY A 135 -13.42 9.02 -4.82
N LEU A 136 -13.59 8.16 -3.81
CA LEU A 136 -14.42 8.46 -2.65
C LEU A 136 -13.79 9.58 -1.84
N LYS A 137 -14.55 10.64 -1.60
CA LYS A 137 -14.18 11.69 -0.66
C LYS A 137 -14.69 11.31 0.72
N ILE A 138 -13.88 11.58 1.73
CA ILE A 138 -14.34 11.59 3.11
C ILE A 138 -15.12 12.90 3.25
N ASP A 139 -16.45 12.82 3.37
CA ASP A 139 -17.25 13.99 3.67
C ASP A 139 -16.84 14.50 5.07
N GLU A 140 -16.36 15.76 5.12
CA GLU A 140 -15.90 16.46 6.34
C GLU A 140 -17.03 16.72 7.36
#